data_AF-A0A0D6LQV6-F1
#
_entry.id   AF-A0A0D6LQV6-F1
#
_cell.length_a   1.000
_cell.length_b   1.000
_cell.length_c   1.000
_cell.angle_alpha   90.00
_cell.angle_beta   90.00
_cell.angle_gamma   90.00
#
_symmetry.space_group_name_H-M   'P 1'
#
loop_
_entity.id
_entity.type
_entity.pdbx_description
1 polymer ?
#
loop_
_entity_poly.entity_id
_entity_poly.type
_entity_poly.pdbx_seq_one_letter_code
_entity_poly.pdbx_strand_id
1 'polypeptide(L)' 'MACLRKLKEDISVLESLFPKNHERLQVLVASVDEITLKFIDGTGKSVIINANILISFPPYTY' A
#
# COMPACT_ATOMS: atom_id res chain seq x y z
N MET A 1 -7.61 -14.98 -13.26
CA MET A 1 -7.61 -13.83 -12.35
C MET A 1 -6.34 -13.00 -12.55
N ALA A 2 -6.35 -12.03 -13.47
CA ALA A 2 -5.18 -11.20 -13.78
C ALA A 2 -4.87 -10.17 -12.65
N CYS A 3 -5.86 -9.82 -11.84
CA CYS A 3 -5.77 -8.77 -10.82
C CYS A 3 -4.79 -9.13 -9.68
N LEU A 4 -4.86 -10.36 -9.15
CA LEU A 4 -4.03 -10.80 -8.01
C LEU A 4 -2.52 -10.80 -8.30
N ARG A 5 -2.12 -11.16 -9.53
CA ARG A 5 -0.70 -11.18 -9.91
C ARG A 5 -0.15 -9.76 -10.01
N LYS A 6 -0.88 -8.87 -10.67
CA LYS A 6 -0.53 -7.46 -10.80
C LYS A 6 -0.46 -6.77 -9.43
N LEU A 7 -1.41 -7.08 -8.54
CA LEU A 7 -1.45 -6.49 -7.20
C LEU A 7 -0.24 -6.92 -6.35
N LYS A 8 0.23 -8.16 -6.49
CA LYS A 8 1.49 -8.62 -5.85
C LYS A 8 2.73 -7.93 -6.41
N GLU A 9 2.77 -7.69 -7.72
CA GLU A 9 3.84 -6.91 -8.36
C GLU A 9 3.83 -5.46 -7.84
N ASP A 10 2.66 -4.83 -7.81
CA ASP A 10 2.49 -3.46 -7.30
C ASP A 10 2.90 -3.33 -5.83
N ILE A 11 2.55 -4.32 -4.98
CA ILE A 11 3.01 -4.38 -3.57
C ILE A 11 4.54 -4.44 -3.50
N SER A 12 5.15 -5.31 -4.32
CA SER A 12 6.62 -5.47 -4.33
C SER A 12 7.31 -4.16 -4.75
N VAL A 13 6.74 -3.45 -5.73
CA VAL A 13 7.21 -2.13 -6.15
C VAL A 13 7.04 -1.11 -5.02
N LEU A 14 5.89 -1.08 -4.36
CA LEU A 14 5.62 -0.17 -3.24
C LEU A 14 6.63 -0.35 -2.10
N GLU A 15 6.92 -1.59 -1.71
CA GLU A 15 7.91 -1.92 -0.68
C GLU A 15 9.34 -1.52 -1.08
N SER A 16 9.68 -1.66 -2.37
CA SER A 16 10.99 -1.26 -2.90
C SER A 16 11.19 0.25 -2.93
N LEU A 17 10.15 1.02 -3.25
CA LEU A 17 10.18 2.48 -3.33
C LEU A 17 10.15 3.14 -1.96
N PHE A 18 9.41 2.55 -1.02
CA PHE A 18 9.14 3.13 0.29
C PHE A 18 9.52 2.18 1.43
N PRO A 19 10.82 1.89 1.60
CA PRO A 19 11.29 1.01 2.65
C PRO A 19 10.97 1.57 4.04
N LYS A 20 10.99 0.69 5.05
CA LYS A 20 10.71 1.02 6.46
C LYS A 20 11.57 2.14 7.06
N ASN A 21 12.70 2.46 6.44
CA ASN A 21 13.62 3.50 6.89
C ASN A 21 13.56 4.78 6.04
N HIS A 22 12.56 4.92 5.16
CA HIS A 22 12.41 6.13 4.37
C HIS A 22 12.04 7.31 5.29
N GLU A 23 12.60 8.49 5.02
CA GLU A 23 12.48 9.67 5.89
C GLU A 23 11.06 10.27 5.99
N ARG A 24 10.16 9.97 5.04
CA ARG A 24 8.86 10.62 4.90
C ARG A 24 7.70 9.64 4.76
N LEU A 25 7.90 8.51 4.09
CA LEU A 25 6.84 7.50 3.90
C LEU A 25 7.42 6.10 4.09
N GLN A 26 7.04 5.43 5.17
CA GLN A 26 7.51 4.10 5.52
C GLN A 26 6.37 3.09 5.32
N VAL A 27 6.54 2.11 4.44
CA VAL A 27 5.60 0.99 4.33
C VAL A 27 5.88 0.03 5.49
N LEU A 28 4.91 -0.16 6.38
CA LEU A 28 5.04 -1.06 7.52
C LEU A 28 4.57 -2.47 7.15
N VAL A 29 3.40 -2.54 6.52
CA VAL A 29 2.74 -3.76 6.06
C VAL A 29 2.17 -3.48 4.68
N ALA A 30 2.40 -4.37 3.72
CA ALA A 30 1.73 -4.36 2.43
C ALA A 30 1.34 -5.79 2.05
N SER A 31 0.04 -6.02 1.90
CA SER A 31 -0.56 -7.29 1.52
C SER A 31 -1.64 -7.05 0.48
N VAL A 32 -2.24 -8.15 0.00
CA VAL A 32 -3.26 -8.13 -1.05
C VAL A 32 -4.57 -7.48 -0.58
N ASP A 33 -4.80 -7.48 0.73
CA ASP A 33 -6.01 -7.03 1.41
C ASP A 33 -5.81 -5.76 2.24
N GLU A 34 -4.59 -5.46 2.68
CA GLU A 34 -4.32 -4.28 3.50
C GLU A 34 -2.95 -3.65 3.22
N ILE A 35 -2.87 -2.34 3.42
CA ILE A 35 -1.62 -1.58 3.39
C ILE A 35 -1.59 -0.67 4.62
N THR A 36 -0.53 -0.79 5.42
CA THR A 36 -0.21 0.12 6.52
C THR A 36 1.01 0.94 6.20
N LEU A 37 0.85 2.26 6.21
CA LEU A 37 1.89 3.23 5.94
C LEU A 37 2.10 4.12 7.17
N LYS A 38 3.33 4.53 7.40
CA LYS A 38 3.67 5.58 8.35
C LYS A 38 4.22 6.77 7.59
N PHE A 39 3.47 7.86 7.60
CA PHE A 39 3.89 9.13 7.04
C PHE A 39 4.55 9.97 8.13
N ILE A 40 5.73 10.51 7.87
CA ILE A 40 6.45 11.43 8.75
C ILE A 40 6.42 12.80 8.09
N ASP A 41 5.75 13.74 8.76
CA ASP A 41 5.68 15.13 8.33
C ASP A 41 7.02 15.84 8.57
N GLY A 42 7.26 16.96 7.89
CA GLY A 42 8.49 17.77 8.04
C GLY A 42 8.71 18.33 9.44
N THR A 43 7.70 18.26 10.30
CA THR A 43 7.74 18.62 11.73
C THR A 43 8.18 17.47 12.65
N GLY A 44 8.44 16.27 12.10
CA GLY A 44 8.79 15.07 12.85
C GLY A 44 7.60 14.31 13.45
N LYS A 45 6.37 14.80 13.24
CA LYS A 45 5.15 14.09 13.62
C LYS A 45 4.88 12.96 12.65
N SER A 46 4.57 11.77 13.16
CA SER A 46 4.19 10.63 12.33
C SER A 46 2.71 10.32 12.40
N VAL A 47 2.11 10.03 11.26
CA VAL A 47 0.73 9.56 11.12
C VAL A 47 0.77 8.13 10.57
N ILE A 48 0.02 7.23 11.21
CA ILE A 48 -0.15 5.86 10.72
C ILE A 48 -1.46 5.81 9.93
N ILE A 49 -1.38 5.32 8.70
CA ILE A 49 -2.49 5.21 7.77
C ILE A 49 -2.70 3.71 7.49
N ASN A 50 -3.89 3.21 7.81
CA ASN A 50 -4.32 1.86 7.47
C ASN A 50 -5.34 1.93 6.34
N ALA A 51 -5.04 1.30 5.21
CA ALA A 51 -5.90 1.21 4.06
C ALA A 51 -6.24 -0.25 3.78
N ASN A 52 -7.51 -0.54 3.51
CA ASN A 52 -7.96 -1.88 3.11
C ASN A 52 -8.23 -1.89 1.60
N ILE A 53 -7.76 -2.94 0.93
CA ILE A 53 -7.93 -3.16 -0.50
C ILE A 53 -9.15 -4.06 -0.71
N LEU A 54 -10.25 -3.45 -1.12
CA LEU A 54 -11.47 -4.17 -1.46
C LEU A 54 -11.41 -4.68 -2.90
N ILE A 55 -11.68 -5.97 -3.10
CA ILE A 55 -11.86 -6.54 -4.43
C ILE A 55 -13.23 -6.10 -4.95
N SER A 56 -13.28 -5.07 -5.80
CA SER A 56 -14.51 -4.77 -6.54
C SER A 56 -14.71 -5.82 -7.64
N PHE A 57 -15.66 -6.72 -7.45
CA PHE A 57 -16.03 -7.76 -8.40
C PHE A 57 -17.52 -7.61 -8.77
N PRO A 58 -17.95 -7.51 -10.05
CA PRO A 58 -17.25 -7.14 -11.29
C PRO A 58 -17.55 -5.70 -11.76
N PRO A 59 -16.80 -5.17 -12.75
CA PRO A 59 -17.21 -3.97 -13.49
C PRO A 59 -18.50 -4.27 -14.27
N TYR A 60 -19.42 -3.32 -14.30
CA TYR A 60 -20.66 -3.34 -15.09
C TYR A 60 -20.53 -4.15 -16.39
N THR A 61 -21.10 -5.35 -16.42
CA THR A 61 -21.44 -6.06 -17.65
C THR A 61 -22.67 -5.37 -18.25
N TYR A 62 -22.47 -4.68 -19.37
CA TYR A 62 -23.54 -4.31 -20.31
C TYR A 62 -23.79 -5.47 -21.28
#